data_AF-A0A5C5VY52-F1
#
_entry.id   AF-A0A5C5VY52-F1
#
_cell.length_a   1.000
_cell.length_b   1.000
_cell.length_c   1.000
_cell.angle_alpha   90.00
_cell.angle_beta   90.00
_cell.angle_gamma   90.00
#
_symmetry.space_group_name_H-M   'P 1'
#
loop_
_entity.id
_entity.type
_entity.pdbx_description
1 polymer ?
#
loop_
_entity_poly.entity_id
_entity_poly.type
_entity_poly.pdbx_seq_one_letter_code
_entity_poly.pdbx_strand_id
1 'polypeptide(L)'
;MRCSLKQYALPLFAAAALLAPRSAEAFVPYTPVPVPGPPVVGGGILLPTEVYGKEYSHDFDFSVVGPSPDPEQVIAWDGMGGSADTVDFSFSRPNWELDQEVDALANSRDALYRELRRDQAHLIFTHDNLVTGYGGPGGGFALQPIPSEGPVVLSNGNSIGGAGEVSLELAGAFGPSSTQFIWAKRPEVNAMPRPIDVDGLEVWGVEPREFVDVDVPVRGDSDKYSLDVDWLSGTSVWNAAGTPYMGWPTIVSAVESLLGPIPPSAFSPRDETQGRQSVNLDALMVLDVMGRPDIFDFDPIGNPNGEEIKDQNGQLIEMGDENKGDSLIFSIRQIIDPADADGYYATGSELFVLDALGGVSFLDHGGHLWDHSYALSELRAVSYEGQQTQYAVIDINGIEAIGEKVEAPPVFCPGDFNGDGMVDNGDLNLLLGNWGAAVPPAPAGWGGYQPTGPTVDNDELNVLLANWGMVCGPAPGMTGAAIPEPATLVLALLAVGPLAARRR
;
A
#
# COMPACT_ATOMS: atom_id res chain seq x y z
N MET A 1 -30.52 30.02 30.02
CA MET A 1 -29.32 30.09 30.89
C MET A 1 -28.23 30.78 30.08
N ARG A 2 -27.69 31.92 30.56
CA ARG A 2 -26.62 32.65 29.86
C ARG A 2 -25.28 32.04 30.26
N CYS A 3 -24.65 31.31 29.34
CA CYS A 3 -23.32 30.73 29.55
C CYS A 3 -22.27 31.85 29.49
N SER A 4 -21.50 31.98 30.55
CA SER A 4 -20.45 32.99 30.73
C SER A 4 -19.16 32.46 30.13
N LEU A 5 -18.74 32.95 28.97
CA LEU A 5 -17.38 32.75 28.45
C LEU A 5 -16.38 33.38 29.44
N LYS A 6 -15.66 32.54 30.18
CA LYS A 6 -14.46 32.95 30.90
C LYS A 6 -13.28 32.83 29.94
N GLN A 7 -12.73 33.96 29.52
CA GLN A 7 -11.44 34.03 28.83
C GLN A 7 -10.35 33.59 29.80
N TYR A 8 -9.78 32.41 29.57
CA TYR A 8 -8.54 32.00 30.22
C TYR A 8 -7.37 32.59 29.43
N ALA A 9 -6.68 33.57 30.02
CA ALA A 9 -5.42 34.07 29.49
C ALA A 9 -4.33 33.01 29.75
N LEU A 10 -3.96 32.25 28.73
CA LEU A 10 -2.77 31.40 28.77
C LEU A 10 -1.51 32.29 28.81
N PRO A 11 -0.52 32.00 29.68
CA PRO A 11 0.76 32.67 29.65
C PRO A 11 1.56 32.21 28.42
N LEU A 12 1.79 33.14 27.48
CA LEU A 12 2.64 32.94 26.31
C LEU A 12 4.12 32.83 26.78
N PHE A 13 4.60 31.62 27.06
CA PHE A 13 6.03 31.37 27.24
C PHE A 13 6.69 31.33 25.85
N ALA A 14 7.30 32.44 25.43
CA ALA A 14 8.14 32.49 24.24
C ALA A 14 9.45 31.73 24.51
N ALA A 15 9.46 30.42 24.28
CA ALA A 15 10.68 29.64 24.19
C ALA A 15 11.38 30.00 22.88
N ALA A 16 12.43 30.82 22.95
CA ALA A 16 13.34 31.06 21.83
C ALA A 16 14.13 29.77 21.57
N ALA A 17 13.57 28.86 20.78
CA ALA A 17 14.27 27.69 20.29
C ALA A 17 15.43 28.16 19.40
N LEU A 18 16.66 27.81 19.77
CA LEU A 18 17.84 27.96 18.93
C LEU A 18 17.66 27.07 17.71
N LEU A 19 17.21 27.65 16.60
CA LEU A 19 17.17 27.00 15.28
C LEU A 19 18.61 26.73 14.84
N ALA A 20 19.15 25.57 15.22
CA ALA A 20 20.36 25.06 14.60
C ALA A 20 20.06 24.85 13.11
N PRO A 21 20.94 25.28 12.19
CA PRO A 21 20.77 24.99 10.78
C PRO A 21 20.72 23.47 10.60
N ARG A 22 19.58 22.94 10.14
CA ARG A 22 19.51 21.54 9.71
C ARG A 22 20.44 21.40 8.51
N SER A 23 21.33 20.42 8.54
CA SER A 23 22.08 20.03 7.36
C SER A 23 21.06 19.74 6.26
N ALA A 24 21.21 20.36 5.09
CA ALA A 24 20.45 19.94 3.93
C ALA A 24 20.84 18.49 3.67
N GLU A 25 19.91 17.56 3.93
CA GLU A 25 20.03 16.21 3.43
C GLU A 25 19.98 16.28 1.89
N ALA A 26 20.55 15.30 1.21
CA ALA A 26 20.48 15.26 -0.25
C ALA A 26 19.21 14.51 -0.64
N PHE A 27 18.41 15.10 -1.52
CA PHE A 27 17.30 14.41 -2.16
C PHE A 27 17.80 13.10 -2.80
N VAL A 28 17.11 11.99 -2.50
CA VAL A 28 17.40 10.67 -3.05
C VAL A 28 16.44 10.45 -4.23
N PRO A 29 16.94 10.38 -5.48
CA PRO A 29 16.06 10.19 -6.62
C PRO A 29 15.41 8.81 -6.60
N TYR A 30 14.14 8.75 -6.99
CA TYR A 30 13.41 7.52 -7.23
C TYR A 30 14.15 6.58 -8.20
N THR A 31 14.28 5.31 -7.81
CA THR A 31 14.76 4.23 -8.68
C THR A 31 13.61 3.26 -8.94
N PRO A 32 13.15 3.10 -10.20
CA PRO A 32 12.07 2.17 -10.51
C PRO A 32 12.34 0.75 -9.99
N VAL A 33 11.32 0.16 -9.37
CA VAL A 33 11.38 -1.20 -8.84
C VAL A 33 11.11 -2.18 -9.99
N PRO A 34 12.01 -3.14 -10.26
CA PRO A 34 11.78 -4.11 -11.32
C PRO A 34 10.52 -4.92 -11.05
N VAL A 35 9.57 -4.96 -12.00
CA VAL A 35 8.34 -5.74 -11.92
C VAL A 35 8.67 -7.23 -12.11
N PRO A 36 8.65 -8.07 -11.05
CA PRO A 36 9.01 -9.48 -11.18
C PRO A 36 7.86 -10.34 -11.73
N GLY A 37 6.64 -9.80 -11.73
CA GLY A 37 5.37 -10.46 -12.06
C GLY A 37 4.23 -9.87 -11.23
N PRO A 38 2.98 -10.33 -11.44
CA PRO A 38 1.85 -9.91 -10.60
C PRO A 38 2.04 -10.40 -9.16
N PRO A 39 1.45 -9.71 -8.16
CA PRO A 39 1.45 -10.19 -6.78
C PRO A 39 0.69 -11.51 -6.67
N VAL A 40 1.08 -12.37 -5.73
CA VAL A 40 0.36 -13.60 -5.42
C VAL A 40 0.12 -13.81 -3.94
N VAL A 41 -0.93 -14.58 -3.67
CA VAL A 41 -1.22 -15.18 -2.37
C VAL A 41 -0.09 -16.10 -1.94
N GLY A 42 0.36 -15.92 -0.70
CA GLY A 42 1.12 -16.91 0.01
C GLY A 42 1.69 -16.35 1.32
N GLY A 43 2.44 -17.18 2.04
CA GLY A 43 2.94 -16.84 3.36
C GLY A 43 4.24 -16.03 3.37
N GLY A 44 4.85 -15.84 2.19
CA GLY A 44 5.97 -14.91 2.03
C GLY A 44 5.52 -13.46 2.03
N ILE A 45 6.45 -12.56 2.37
CA ILE A 45 6.22 -11.11 2.37
C ILE A 45 7.29 -10.50 1.49
N LEU A 46 6.86 -9.82 0.43
CA LEU A 46 7.77 -9.04 -0.40
C LEU A 46 8.35 -7.87 0.40
N LEU A 47 9.64 -7.60 0.22
CA LEU A 47 10.29 -6.46 0.86
C LEU A 47 9.79 -5.15 0.21
N PRO A 48 9.87 -3.99 0.91
CA PRO A 48 9.53 -2.70 0.32
C PRO A 48 10.27 -2.42 -1.00
N THR A 49 11.51 -2.90 -1.12
CA THR A 49 12.35 -2.76 -2.32
C THR A 49 11.96 -3.69 -3.48
N GLU A 50 11.02 -4.60 -3.28
CA GLU A 50 10.57 -5.58 -4.27
C GLU A 50 9.12 -5.38 -4.70
N VAL A 51 8.34 -4.62 -3.93
CA VAL A 51 6.99 -4.19 -4.31
C VAL A 51 7.10 -2.98 -5.23
N TYR A 52 6.44 -3.05 -6.37
CA TYR A 52 6.49 -2.01 -7.40
C TYR A 52 5.21 -1.17 -7.37
N GLY A 53 5.23 -0.03 -8.06
CA GLY A 53 4.08 0.87 -8.25
C GLY A 53 3.54 1.39 -6.93
N LYS A 54 4.44 1.71 -6.01
CA LYS A 54 4.04 2.12 -4.67
C LYS A 54 3.95 3.64 -4.60
N GLU A 55 2.86 4.13 -4.05
CA GLU A 55 2.55 5.55 -3.89
C GLU A 55 2.04 5.85 -2.47
N TYR A 56 2.18 7.10 -2.03
CA TYR A 56 1.67 7.53 -0.73
C TYR A 56 1.36 9.03 -0.72
N SER A 57 0.48 9.45 0.19
CA SER A 57 0.29 10.86 0.60
C SER A 57 0.71 11.04 2.06
N HIS A 58 0.93 12.27 2.51
CA HIS A 58 1.34 12.54 3.89
C HIS A 58 1.00 13.97 4.33
N ASP A 59 0.99 14.24 5.64
CA ASP A 59 0.71 15.57 6.23
C ASP A 59 1.30 16.74 5.41
N PHE A 60 0.43 17.68 5.03
CA PHE A 60 0.66 18.86 4.17
C PHE A 60 0.96 18.59 2.67
N ASP A 61 0.98 17.32 2.24
CA ASP A 61 1.36 16.77 0.92
C ASP A 61 2.52 17.55 0.29
N PHE A 62 3.77 17.24 0.66
CA PHE A 62 4.90 17.99 0.12
C PHE A 62 5.34 17.43 -1.23
N SER A 63 5.60 18.32 -2.20
CA SER A 63 6.38 17.95 -3.39
C SER A 63 7.75 17.40 -2.99
N VAL A 64 8.26 16.47 -3.78
CA VAL A 64 9.57 15.83 -3.56
C VAL A 64 10.73 16.85 -3.54
N VAL A 65 10.58 18.00 -4.21
CA VAL A 65 11.67 18.96 -4.46
C VAL A 65 11.71 20.12 -3.44
N GLY A 66 10.81 20.21 -2.47
CA GLY A 66 10.90 21.30 -1.48
C GLY A 66 9.93 21.26 -0.31
N PRO A 67 10.18 22.07 0.74
CA PRO A 67 9.34 22.18 1.93
C PRO A 67 8.10 23.06 1.68
N SER A 68 7.67 23.19 0.42
CA SER A 68 6.43 23.89 0.11
C SER A 68 5.32 22.86 0.16
N PRO A 69 4.30 23.04 1.01
CA PRO A 69 3.07 22.26 0.92
C PRO A 69 2.53 22.33 -0.49
N ASP A 70 2.15 21.17 -1.02
CA ASP A 70 1.52 20.97 -2.32
C ASP A 70 0.33 20.02 -2.10
N PRO A 71 -0.72 20.49 -1.40
CA PRO A 71 -1.86 19.65 -1.03
C PRO A 71 -2.31 18.82 -2.22
N GLU A 72 -2.65 17.56 -1.98
CA GLU A 72 -3.12 16.61 -2.99
C GLU A 72 -2.07 16.04 -3.93
N GLN A 73 -0.78 16.31 -3.68
CA GLN A 73 0.33 15.66 -4.35
C GLN A 73 0.57 14.26 -3.79
N VAL A 74 0.50 13.26 -4.66
CA VAL A 74 0.87 11.86 -4.38
C VAL A 74 2.33 11.61 -4.73
N ILE A 75 3.02 10.82 -3.90
CA ILE A 75 4.46 10.57 -4.02
C ILE A 75 4.71 9.08 -4.29
N ALA A 76 5.41 8.76 -5.37
CA ALA A 76 5.95 7.41 -5.58
C ALA A 76 7.20 7.20 -4.71
N TRP A 77 7.39 5.98 -4.22
CA TRP A 77 8.60 5.59 -3.48
C TRP A 77 9.18 4.21 -3.88
N ASP A 78 10.51 4.08 -3.80
CA ASP A 78 11.20 2.87 -4.29
C ASP A 78 11.51 1.84 -3.17
N GLY A 79 11.21 2.16 -1.92
CA GLY A 79 11.54 1.32 -0.76
C GLY A 79 13.02 1.37 -0.34
N MET A 80 13.84 2.18 -1.02
CA MET A 80 15.23 2.50 -0.66
C MET A 80 15.39 3.96 -0.22
N GLY A 81 14.27 4.67 -0.07
CA GLY A 81 14.19 6.08 0.30
C GLY A 81 14.18 7.06 -0.86
N GLY A 82 14.20 6.58 -2.12
CA GLY A 82 14.03 7.41 -3.30
C GLY A 82 12.56 7.70 -3.57
N SER A 83 12.25 8.95 -3.88
CA SER A 83 10.87 9.42 -4.11
C SER A 83 10.72 10.25 -5.39
N ALA A 84 9.52 10.30 -5.95
CA ALA A 84 9.16 11.14 -7.10
C ALA A 84 7.70 11.61 -7.01
N ASP A 85 7.41 12.83 -7.46
CA ASP A 85 6.03 13.31 -7.61
C ASP A 85 5.30 12.46 -8.67
N THR A 86 4.01 12.18 -8.45
CA THR A 86 3.18 11.35 -9.33
C THR A 86 1.90 12.09 -9.74
N VAL A 87 0.73 11.61 -9.30
CA VAL A 87 -0.56 12.26 -9.48
C VAL A 87 -0.66 13.45 -8.54
N ASP A 88 -1.17 14.56 -9.06
CA ASP A 88 -1.56 15.73 -8.28
C ASP A 88 -3.06 15.95 -8.54
N PHE A 89 -3.87 15.83 -7.49
CA PHE A 89 -5.32 16.01 -7.62
C PHE A 89 -5.76 17.48 -7.51
N SER A 90 -4.83 18.40 -7.32
CA SER A 90 -5.10 19.84 -7.32
C SER A 90 -5.87 20.24 -8.58
N PHE A 91 -6.93 21.02 -8.38
CA PHE A 91 -7.82 21.49 -9.45
C PHE A 91 -8.53 20.38 -10.27
N SER A 92 -8.44 19.11 -9.88
CA SER A 92 -9.18 18.02 -10.55
C SER A 92 -10.69 18.20 -10.41
N ARG A 93 -11.14 18.81 -9.31
CA ARG A 93 -12.56 18.95 -8.95
C ARG A 93 -13.14 20.29 -9.45
N PRO A 94 -14.16 20.27 -10.32
CA PRO A 94 -14.74 21.50 -10.85
C PRO A 94 -15.63 22.28 -9.86
N ASN A 95 -16.05 21.65 -8.76
CA ASN A 95 -17.01 22.22 -7.79
C ASN A 95 -16.45 22.31 -6.36
N TRP A 96 -15.16 22.06 -6.17
CA TRP A 96 -14.47 22.10 -4.88
C TRP A 96 -13.10 22.74 -5.09
N GLU A 97 -12.96 24.00 -4.67
CA GLU A 97 -11.76 24.82 -4.91
C GLU A 97 -10.81 24.86 -3.71
N LEU A 98 -11.18 24.24 -2.59
CA LEU A 98 -10.31 24.16 -1.42
C LEU A 98 -9.35 23.00 -1.65
N ASP A 99 -8.07 23.31 -1.79
CA ASP A 99 -7.02 22.30 -1.76
C ASP A 99 -6.90 21.78 -0.32
N GLN A 100 -6.94 20.46 -0.18
CA GLN A 100 -6.94 19.76 1.12
C GLN A 100 -5.92 18.64 1.08
N GLU A 101 -5.61 18.06 2.23
CA GLU A 101 -4.74 16.90 2.24
C GLU A 101 -5.44 15.68 1.65
N VAL A 102 -4.69 14.78 1.03
CA VAL A 102 -5.21 13.47 0.63
C VAL A 102 -5.13 12.50 1.81
N ASP A 103 -6.29 12.23 2.39
CA ASP A 103 -6.49 11.40 3.60
C ASP A 103 -6.69 9.92 3.29
N ALA A 104 -6.79 9.53 2.01
CA ALA A 104 -6.76 8.14 1.61
C ALA A 104 -6.47 8.03 0.11
N LEU A 105 -5.78 6.97 -0.28
CA LEU A 105 -5.47 6.62 -1.66
C LEU A 105 -5.94 5.20 -1.95
N ALA A 106 -6.34 4.96 -3.18
CA ALA A 106 -6.57 3.63 -3.72
C ALA A 106 -6.47 3.66 -5.26
N ASN A 107 -6.21 2.52 -5.88
CA ASN A 107 -6.49 2.33 -7.30
C ASN A 107 -7.84 1.61 -7.50
N SER A 108 -8.43 1.71 -8.68
CA SER A 108 -9.74 1.07 -8.94
C SER A 108 -9.69 -0.46 -8.87
N ARG A 109 -8.51 -1.08 -8.82
CA ARG A 109 -8.31 -2.52 -8.99
C ARG A 109 -7.28 -3.05 -8.02
N ASP A 110 -7.40 -2.69 -6.73
CA ASP A 110 -6.32 -2.96 -5.78
C ASP A 110 -5.93 -4.43 -5.82
N ALA A 111 -4.64 -4.65 -6.06
CA ALA A 111 -4.16 -5.99 -6.21
C ALA A 111 -4.28 -6.71 -4.87
N LEU A 112 -4.68 -7.99 -4.91
CA LEU A 112 -4.91 -8.78 -3.70
C LEU A 112 -6.09 -8.30 -2.82
N TYR A 113 -6.94 -7.34 -3.26
CA TYR A 113 -8.12 -6.94 -2.49
C TYR A 113 -9.00 -8.12 -2.07
N ARG A 114 -9.28 -9.04 -3.01
CA ARG A 114 -10.13 -10.21 -2.73
C ARG A 114 -9.45 -11.17 -1.79
N GLU A 115 -8.14 -11.34 -1.97
CA GLU A 115 -7.29 -12.20 -1.18
C GLU A 115 -7.20 -11.68 0.26
N LEU A 116 -7.07 -10.37 0.45
CA LEU A 116 -7.13 -9.72 1.76
C LEU A 116 -8.46 -10.01 2.46
N ARG A 117 -9.59 -9.85 1.76
CA ARG A 117 -10.93 -10.18 2.28
C ARG A 117 -11.13 -11.64 2.64
N ARG A 118 -10.35 -12.55 2.05
CA ARG A 118 -10.37 -13.98 2.35
C ARG A 118 -9.33 -14.37 3.40
N ASP A 119 -8.63 -13.39 3.98
CA ASP A 119 -7.52 -13.60 4.90
C ASP A 119 -6.38 -14.42 4.27
N GLN A 120 -6.07 -14.14 3.00
CA GLN A 120 -5.08 -14.82 2.15
C GLN A 120 -3.99 -13.88 1.59
N ALA A 121 -4.09 -12.58 1.82
CA ALA A 121 -2.99 -11.63 1.59
C ALA A 121 -2.77 -10.87 2.89
N HIS A 122 -1.53 -10.48 3.18
CA HIS A 122 -1.21 -9.74 4.40
C HIS A 122 -1.71 -8.29 4.25
N LEU A 123 -2.21 -7.72 5.34
CA LEU A 123 -2.56 -6.30 5.39
C LEU A 123 -1.31 -5.48 5.69
N ILE A 124 -1.01 -4.47 4.90
CA ILE A 124 -0.12 -3.37 5.31
C ILE A 124 -0.97 -2.15 5.66
N PHE A 125 -0.50 -1.38 6.63
CA PHE A 125 -1.24 -0.20 7.10
C PHE A 125 -0.32 0.85 7.69
N THR A 126 -0.79 2.09 7.71
CA THR A 126 -0.17 3.25 8.37
C THR A 126 -1.13 3.79 9.41
N HIS A 127 -0.67 4.74 10.23
CA HIS A 127 -1.51 5.35 11.24
C HIS A 127 -1.13 6.80 11.49
N ASP A 128 -2.08 7.56 12.02
CA ASP A 128 -1.93 8.99 12.32
C ASP A 128 -0.78 9.26 13.32
N ASN A 129 -0.14 10.41 13.16
CA ASN A 129 0.80 10.97 14.14
C ASN A 129 0.10 11.61 15.35
N LEU A 130 -1.22 11.78 15.33
CA LEU A 130 -1.97 12.47 16.37
C LEU A 130 -3.28 11.74 16.71
N VAL A 131 -3.21 10.88 17.71
CA VAL A 131 -4.39 10.11 18.16
C VAL A 131 -5.04 10.75 19.37
N THR A 132 -6.32 10.51 19.59
CA THR A 132 -6.99 10.92 20.82
C THR A 132 -6.86 9.84 21.88
N GLY A 133 -6.35 10.20 23.05
CA GLY A 133 -6.37 9.33 24.22
C GLY A 133 -7.48 9.69 25.20
N TYR A 134 -8.13 8.65 25.74
CA TYR A 134 -9.14 8.76 26.79
C TYR A 134 -8.52 8.59 28.17
N GLY A 135 -8.75 9.54 29.08
CA GLY A 135 -8.26 9.47 30.47
C GLY A 135 -9.08 8.56 31.40
N GLY A 136 -10.06 7.82 30.88
CA GLY A 136 -11.03 7.05 31.68
C GLY A 136 -12.19 7.91 32.23
N PRO A 137 -13.07 7.33 33.06
CA PRO A 137 -14.23 8.03 33.60
C PRO A 137 -13.84 9.29 34.41
N GLY A 138 -14.09 10.46 33.84
CA GLY A 138 -13.73 11.77 34.40
C GLY A 138 -12.32 12.28 34.05
N GLY A 139 -11.56 11.55 33.24
CA GLY A 139 -10.19 11.87 32.82
C GLY A 139 -10.05 12.82 31.63
N GLY A 140 -11.15 13.18 30.97
CA GLY A 140 -11.12 14.02 29.76
C GLY A 140 -10.49 13.31 28.56
N PHE A 141 -10.37 14.04 27.46
CA PHE A 141 -9.76 13.60 26.21
C PHE A 141 -8.62 14.54 25.86
N ALA A 142 -7.56 14.02 25.30
CA ALA A 142 -6.45 14.82 24.81
C ALA A 142 -5.85 14.16 23.56
N LEU A 143 -5.50 14.99 22.59
CA LEU A 143 -4.65 14.59 21.47
C LEU A 143 -3.27 14.21 22.02
N GLN A 144 -2.78 13.06 21.59
CA GLN A 144 -1.53 12.44 21.99
C GLN A 144 -0.69 12.23 20.74
N PRO A 145 0.49 12.86 20.66
CA PRO A 145 1.37 12.63 19.52
C PRO A 145 1.93 11.22 19.55
N ILE A 146 1.86 10.54 18.41
CA ILE A 146 2.57 9.30 18.11
C ILE A 146 3.83 9.68 17.32
N PRO A 147 4.99 9.10 17.65
CA PRO A 147 6.22 9.42 16.93
C PRO A 147 6.14 8.99 15.46
N SER A 148 6.76 9.76 14.58
CA SER A 148 6.92 9.40 13.16
C SER A 148 7.85 8.20 12.92
N GLU A 149 8.67 7.80 13.89
CA GLU A 149 9.53 6.61 13.82
C GLU A 149 9.23 5.70 15.02
N GLY A 150 9.12 4.40 14.76
CA GLY A 150 8.80 3.40 15.76
C GLY A 150 9.99 2.98 16.63
N PRO A 151 9.81 1.94 17.45
CA PRO A 151 8.59 1.12 17.53
C PRO A 151 7.49 1.77 18.39
N VAL A 152 6.24 1.60 17.96
CA VAL A 152 5.05 1.82 18.81
C VAL A 152 4.61 0.47 19.38
N VAL A 153 4.62 0.34 20.71
CA VAL A 153 4.25 -0.91 21.40
C VAL A 153 2.74 -0.94 21.63
N LEU A 154 2.10 -2.01 21.15
CA LEU A 154 0.66 -2.23 21.24
C LEU A 154 0.26 -3.03 22.49
N SER A 155 -1.03 -3.03 22.84
CA SER A 155 -1.57 -3.69 24.02
C SER A 155 -1.49 -5.22 23.98
N ASN A 156 -1.43 -5.78 22.77
CA ASN A 156 -1.17 -7.20 22.54
C ASN A 156 0.32 -7.60 22.72
N GLY A 157 1.21 -6.62 22.91
CA GLY A 157 2.64 -6.82 23.07
C GLY A 157 3.45 -6.81 21.77
N ASN A 158 2.79 -6.68 20.61
CA ASN A 158 3.47 -6.47 19.34
C ASN A 158 4.03 -5.05 19.24
N SER A 159 4.81 -4.81 18.20
CA SER A 159 5.41 -3.52 17.92
C SER A 159 5.25 -3.20 16.45
N ILE A 160 4.63 -2.06 16.17
CA ILE A 160 4.42 -1.55 14.82
C ILE A 160 5.35 -0.35 14.56
N GLY A 161 5.24 0.22 13.37
CA GLY A 161 6.01 1.40 12.98
C GLY A 161 5.62 2.64 13.78
N GLY A 162 6.33 3.73 13.56
CA GLY A 162 5.80 5.07 13.85
C GLY A 162 4.83 5.51 12.75
N ALA A 163 4.26 6.71 12.90
CA ALA A 163 3.26 7.23 11.96
C ALA A 163 3.82 7.37 10.52
N GLY A 164 5.10 7.74 10.37
CA GLY A 164 5.78 7.86 9.08
C GLY A 164 6.38 6.56 8.57
N GLU A 165 5.91 5.41 9.06
CA GLU A 165 6.36 4.06 8.71
C GLU A 165 5.17 3.20 8.32
N VAL A 166 5.41 2.11 7.58
CA VAL A 166 4.37 1.18 7.19
C VAL A 166 4.48 -0.09 8.03
N SER A 167 3.37 -0.47 8.62
CA SER A 167 3.21 -1.66 9.44
C SER A 167 2.54 -2.76 8.63
N LEU A 168 2.63 -3.99 9.12
CA LEU A 168 2.03 -5.16 8.50
C LEU A 168 1.35 -6.01 9.56
N GLU A 169 0.18 -6.55 9.23
CA GLU A 169 -0.47 -7.65 9.92
C GLU A 169 -0.46 -8.92 9.06
N LEU A 170 -0.05 -10.05 9.66
CA LEU A 170 -0.07 -11.32 8.95
C LEU A 170 -1.51 -11.80 8.78
N ALA A 171 -1.85 -12.17 7.55
CA ALA A 171 -3.00 -13.01 7.26
C ALA A 171 -3.07 -14.24 8.19
N GLY A 172 -4.25 -14.52 8.74
CA GLY A 172 -4.51 -15.65 9.62
C GLY A 172 -4.35 -17.01 8.91
N ALA A 173 -4.39 -17.05 7.58
CA ALA A 173 -4.01 -18.23 6.81
C ALA A 173 -2.52 -18.62 6.97
N PHE A 174 -1.65 -17.69 7.33
CA PHE A 174 -0.19 -17.89 7.34
C PHE A 174 0.48 -17.60 8.68
N GLY A 175 -0.22 -16.97 9.62
CA GLY A 175 0.32 -16.60 10.93
C GLY A 175 -0.64 -16.83 12.08
N PRO A 176 -0.16 -16.75 13.34
CA PRO A 176 -1.02 -16.59 14.50
C PRO A 176 -1.85 -15.31 14.38
N SER A 177 -3.01 -15.29 15.03
CA SER A 177 -3.90 -14.13 15.00
C SER A 177 -3.22 -12.86 15.52
N SER A 178 -3.54 -11.71 14.94
CA SER A 178 -3.06 -10.40 15.38
C SER A 178 -1.54 -10.35 15.47
N THR A 179 -0.83 -10.85 14.45
CA THR A 179 0.64 -10.76 14.40
C THR A 179 1.05 -9.54 13.59
N GLN A 180 1.55 -8.50 14.26
CA GLN A 180 2.01 -7.28 13.59
C GLN A 180 3.52 -7.02 13.72
N PHE A 181 4.08 -6.35 12.71
CA PHE A 181 5.44 -5.81 12.73
C PHE A 181 5.63 -4.69 11.71
N ILE A 182 6.81 -4.07 11.70
CA ILE A 182 7.20 -3.02 10.76
C ILE A 182 7.55 -3.65 9.41
N TRP A 183 6.94 -3.18 8.32
CA TRP A 183 7.25 -3.60 6.96
C TRP A 183 8.22 -2.64 6.26
N ALA A 184 7.94 -1.33 6.28
CA ALA A 184 8.80 -0.29 5.71
C ALA A 184 9.11 0.77 6.77
N LYS A 185 10.39 1.03 6.99
CA LYS A 185 10.84 2.10 7.89
C LYS A 185 10.79 3.44 7.21
N ARG A 186 10.76 4.50 8.01
CA ARG A 186 10.64 5.87 7.49
C ARG A 186 11.70 6.24 6.43
N PRO A 187 12.99 5.87 6.56
CA PRO A 187 13.98 6.15 5.52
C PRO A 187 13.85 5.28 4.26
N GLU A 188 13.15 4.15 4.33
CA GLU A 188 12.84 3.29 3.17
C GLU A 188 11.65 3.85 2.40
N VAL A 189 10.70 4.43 3.14
CA VAL A 189 9.54 5.19 2.70
C VAL A 189 9.97 6.45 1.92
N ASN A 190 10.63 7.41 2.58
CA ASN A 190 11.23 8.55 1.91
C ASN A 190 12.41 9.05 2.76
N ALA A 191 13.60 9.03 2.18
CA ALA A 191 14.79 9.49 2.86
C ALA A 191 14.76 11.01 3.07
N MET A 192 14.14 11.77 2.15
CA MET A 192 14.04 13.22 2.23
C MET A 192 12.93 13.83 1.32
N PRO A 193 11.99 14.61 1.89
CA PRO A 193 11.76 14.81 3.31
C PRO A 193 11.26 13.52 3.96
N ARG A 194 11.63 13.28 5.22
CA ARG A 194 11.06 12.16 5.96
C ARG A 194 9.62 12.48 6.34
N PRO A 195 8.66 11.58 6.09
CA PRO A 195 7.26 11.83 6.44
C PRO A 195 7.10 11.98 7.95
N ILE A 196 6.08 12.75 8.33
CA ILE A 196 5.65 12.80 9.73
C ILE A 196 4.70 11.62 9.99
N ASP A 197 3.82 11.37 9.03
CA ASP A 197 2.88 10.28 8.87
C ASP A 197 2.73 9.89 7.39
N VAL A 198 1.89 8.89 7.14
CA VAL A 198 1.50 8.45 5.81
C VAL A 198 -0.02 8.32 5.81
N ASP A 199 -0.69 9.18 5.04
CA ASP A 199 -2.14 9.41 5.03
C ASP A 199 -2.86 8.76 3.85
N GLY A 200 -2.10 8.15 2.97
CA GLY A 200 -2.62 7.34 1.89
C GLY A 200 -1.52 6.38 1.47
N LEU A 201 -1.91 5.16 1.11
CA LEU A 201 -0.97 4.13 0.74
C LEU A 201 -1.54 3.36 -0.44
N GLU A 202 -0.74 3.25 -1.48
CA GLU A 202 -1.06 2.48 -2.69
C GLU A 202 0.14 1.60 -3.03
N VAL A 203 -0.10 0.35 -3.44
CA VAL A 203 0.97 -0.53 -3.95
C VAL A 203 0.45 -1.40 -5.10
N TRP A 204 1.38 -2.02 -5.84
CA TRP A 204 1.10 -2.85 -7.04
C TRP A 204 0.66 -2.08 -8.28
N GLY A 205 0.86 -0.77 -8.26
CA GLY A 205 0.54 0.07 -9.38
C GLY A 205 1.47 -0.04 -10.57
N VAL A 206 1.21 0.81 -11.56
CA VAL A 206 2.14 0.95 -12.68
C VAL A 206 3.35 1.72 -12.17
N GLU A 207 4.54 1.12 -12.27
CA GLU A 207 5.78 1.84 -12.02
C GLU A 207 5.80 3.16 -12.79
N PRO A 208 6.07 4.30 -12.11
CA PRO A 208 6.47 5.55 -12.73
C PRO A 208 7.35 5.27 -13.95
N ARG A 209 6.81 5.46 -15.16
CA ARG A 209 7.50 5.03 -16.38
C ARG A 209 8.93 5.56 -16.36
N GLU A 210 9.87 4.69 -16.72
CA GLU A 210 11.27 5.08 -16.92
C GLU A 210 11.33 6.42 -17.67
N PHE A 211 12.16 7.32 -17.14
CA PHE A 211 12.56 8.62 -17.68
C PHE A 211 13.15 8.59 -19.12
N VAL A 212 12.76 7.63 -19.96
CA VAL A 212 13.15 7.54 -21.37
C VAL A 212 12.65 8.75 -22.16
N ASP A 213 11.58 9.39 -21.67
CA ASP A 213 11.10 10.67 -22.16
C ASP A 213 11.00 11.65 -20.97
N VAL A 214 12.07 12.40 -20.73
CA VAL A 214 12.17 13.41 -19.65
C VAL A 214 11.07 14.48 -19.69
N ASP A 215 10.33 14.54 -20.79
CA ASP A 215 9.22 15.46 -21.01
C ASP A 215 7.83 14.84 -20.69
N VAL A 216 7.76 13.55 -20.33
CA VAL A 216 6.50 12.90 -19.91
C VAL A 216 6.45 12.89 -18.38
N PRO A 217 5.47 13.56 -17.76
CA PRO A 217 5.29 13.50 -16.31
C PRO A 217 5.18 12.05 -15.85
N VAL A 218 5.79 11.77 -14.70
CA VAL A 218 5.50 10.55 -13.96
C VAL A 218 3.99 10.46 -13.77
N ARG A 219 3.41 9.31 -14.11
CA ARG A 219 2.00 9.04 -13.88
C ARG A 219 1.91 7.95 -12.83
N GLY A 220 1.27 8.27 -11.72
CA GLY A 220 0.76 7.28 -10.82
C GLY A 220 -0.48 6.58 -11.35
N ASP A 221 -0.93 5.58 -10.63
CA ASP A 221 -2.12 4.81 -10.92
C ASP A 221 -3.22 4.94 -9.86
N SER A 222 -2.92 5.57 -8.72
CA SER A 222 -3.93 6.04 -7.77
C SER A 222 -5.03 6.80 -8.50
N ASP A 223 -6.25 6.25 -8.47
CA ASP A 223 -7.39 6.78 -9.22
C ASP A 223 -8.65 6.99 -8.38
N LYS A 224 -8.58 6.65 -7.09
CA LYS A 224 -9.54 6.98 -6.05
C LYS A 224 -8.80 7.65 -4.89
N TYR A 225 -9.45 8.65 -4.29
CA TYR A 225 -8.88 9.33 -3.15
C TYR A 225 -9.96 9.92 -2.24
N SER A 226 -9.59 10.14 -0.98
CA SER A 226 -10.34 10.93 0.00
C SER A 226 -9.61 12.24 0.26
N LEU A 227 -10.31 13.25 0.79
CA LEU A 227 -9.71 14.51 1.21
C LEU A 227 -9.93 14.72 2.70
N ASP A 228 -9.06 15.52 3.32
CA ASP A 228 -9.27 15.96 4.69
C ASP A 228 -10.65 16.61 4.85
N VAL A 229 -11.46 16.04 5.75
CA VAL A 229 -12.80 16.52 6.10
C VAL A 229 -13.86 16.39 4.98
N ASP A 230 -14.23 15.16 4.66
CA ASP A 230 -15.25 14.74 3.68
C ASP A 230 -16.59 15.50 3.74
N TRP A 231 -17.08 15.77 4.96
CA TRP A 231 -18.46 16.23 5.14
C TRP A 231 -18.73 17.59 4.50
N LEU A 232 -17.70 18.46 4.39
CA LEU A 232 -17.89 19.78 3.78
C LEU A 232 -18.15 19.66 2.29
N SER A 233 -17.45 18.73 1.63
CA SER A 233 -17.60 18.46 0.20
C SER A 233 -18.85 17.62 -0.10
N GLY A 234 -19.30 16.85 0.89
CA GLY A 234 -20.40 15.88 0.77
C GLY A 234 -19.99 14.61 0.00
N THR A 235 -18.70 14.42 -0.26
CA THR A 235 -18.09 13.31 -0.99
C THR A 235 -16.97 12.74 -0.14
N SER A 236 -16.96 11.43 0.06
CA SER A 236 -15.89 10.73 0.79
C SER A 236 -14.91 10.03 -0.15
N VAL A 237 -15.32 9.70 -1.37
CA VAL A 237 -14.40 9.14 -2.35
C VAL A 237 -14.58 9.88 -3.67
N TRP A 238 -13.50 10.48 -4.14
CA TRP A 238 -13.37 11.07 -5.45
C TRP A 238 -12.69 10.08 -6.39
N ASN A 239 -12.95 10.22 -7.68
CA ASN A 239 -12.11 9.58 -8.71
C ASN A 239 -11.10 10.56 -9.30
N ALA A 240 -10.13 10.05 -10.07
CA ALA A 240 -9.09 10.85 -10.73
C ALA A 240 -9.61 11.99 -11.61
N ALA A 241 -10.85 11.92 -12.08
CA ALA A 241 -11.49 13.01 -12.84
C ALA A 241 -12.07 14.12 -11.95
N GLY A 242 -11.88 14.04 -10.63
CA GLY A 242 -12.45 14.95 -9.63
C GLY A 242 -13.97 14.91 -9.58
N THR A 243 -14.57 13.79 -9.98
CA THR A 243 -16.02 13.57 -9.84
C THR A 243 -16.32 12.68 -8.65
N PRO A 244 -17.46 12.88 -7.94
CA PRO A 244 -17.81 12.06 -6.78
C PRO A 244 -18.01 10.60 -7.17
N TYR A 245 -17.17 9.71 -6.64
CA TYR A 245 -17.31 8.26 -6.78
C TYR A 245 -18.24 7.71 -5.70
N MET A 246 -18.05 8.16 -4.45
CA MET A 246 -18.92 7.84 -3.31
C MET A 246 -19.26 9.06 -2.47
N GLY A 247 -20.56 9.25 -2.23
CA GLY A 247 -21.07 10.34 -1.39
C GLY A 247 -20.88 10.06 0.11
N TRP A 248 -20.54 11.10 0.87
CA TRP A 248 -20.39 11.06 2.33
C TRP A 248 -21.60 10.44 3.07
N PRO A 249 -22.87 10.71 2.70
CA PRO A 249 -24.01 10.08 3.39
C PRO A 249 -24.02 8.54 3.31
N THR A 250 -23.42 7.96 2.27
CA THR A 250 -23.30 6.51 2.11
C THR A 250 -22.33 5.94 3.14
N ILE A 251 -21.13 6.53 3.28
CA ILE A 251 -20.13 6.13 4.29
C ILE A 251 -20.72 6.25 5.70
N VAL A 252 -21.36 7.38 6.03
CA VAL A 252 -22.00 7.55 7.35
C VAL A 252 -23.05 6.47 7.62
N SER A 253 -23.86 6.13 6.61
CA SER A 253 -24.90 5.10 6.77
C SER A 253 -24.28 3.71 6.95
N ALA A 254 -23.15 3.43 6.31
CA ALA A 254 -22.41 2.19 6.48
C ALA A 254 -21.85 2.07 7.91
N VAL A 255 -21.19 3.12 8.40
CA VAL A 255 -20.67 3.19 9.78
C VAL A 255 -21.81 3.02 10.80
N GLU A 256 -22.90 3.77 10.66
CA GLU A 256 -24.06 3.68 11.57
C GLU A 256 -24.75 2.31 11.54
N SER A 257 -24.59 1.54 10.46
CA SER A 257 -25.18 0.19 10.34
C SER A 257 -24.47 -0.85 11.22
N LEU A 258 -23.17 -0.67 11.48
CA LEU A 258 -22.38 -1.56 12.32
C LEU A 258 -22.23 -1.05 13.75
N LEU A 259 -21.97 0.25 13.93
CA LEU A 259 -21.72 0.86 15.25
C LEU A 259 -22.98 1.42 15.92
N GLY A 260 -24.08 1.55 15.18
CA GLY A 260 -25.32 2.19 15.64
C GLY A 260 -25.35 3.70 15.36
N PRO A 261 -26.42 4.42 15.74
CA PRO A 261 -26.55 5.84 15.42
C PRO A 261 -25.50 6.71 16.09
N ILE A 262 -24.87 7.64 15.35
CA ILE A 262 -23.86 8.53 15.90
C ILE A 262 -24.52 9.53 16.86
N PRO A 263 -24.12 9.58 18.15
CA PRO A 263 -24.67 10.53 19.11
C PRO A 263 -24.36 11.98 18.70
N PRO A 264 -25.28 12.93 18.87
CA PRO A 264 -24.98 14.35 18.61
C PRO A 264 -23.88 14.94 19.50
N SER A 265 -23.52 14.25 20.60
CA SER A 265 -22.42 14.62 21.50
C SER A 265 -21.07 14.06 21.06
N ALA A 266 -21.06 13.08 20.15
CA ALA A 266 -19.83 12.52 19.61
C ALA A 266 -19.10 13.59 18.81
N PHE A 267 -17.76 13.58 18.79
CA PHE A 267 -16.97 14.62 18.14
C PHE A 267 -15.60 14.10 17.68
N SER A 268 -15.09 14.66 16.59
CA SER A 268 -13.70 14.49 16.15
C SER A 268 -12.88 15.66 16.70
N PRO A 269 -11.91 15.43 17.60
CA PRO A 269 -11.10 16.51 18.15
C PRO A 269 -10.15 17.14 17.13
N ARG A 270 -9.73 16.40 16.09
CA ARG A 270 -8.86 16.89 15.00
C ARG A 270 -9.62 17.89 14.11
N ASP A 271 -10.84 17.54 13.71
CA ASP A 271 -11.62 18.35 12.75
C ASP A 271 -12.51 19.41 13.41
N GLU A 272 -12.62 19.35 14.74
CA GLU A 272 -13.56 20.17 15.53
C GLU A 272 -15.03 20.00 15.11
N THR A 273 -15.40 18.83 14.59
CA THR A 273 -16.75 18.48 14.13
C THR A 273 -17.53 17.71 15.18
N GLN A 274 -18.86 17.60 15.02
CA GLN A 274 -19.72 16.86 15.94
C GLN A 274 -20.76 15.98 15.24
N GLY A 275 -21.17 14.93 15.94
CA GLY A 275 -22.17 13.96 15.50
C GLY A 275 -21.76 13.33 14.17
N ARG A 276 -22.73 13.22 13.26
CA ARG A 276 -22.48 12.62 11.93
C ARG A 276 -21.36 13.31 11.15
N GLN A 277 -21.14 14.62 11.35
CA GLN A 277 -20.11 15.40 10.64
C GLN A 277 -18.68 14.99 11.03
N SER A 278 -18.52 14.19 12.08
CA SER A 278 -17.22 13.65 12.50
C SER A 278 -16.79 12.39 11.74
N VAL A 279 -17.63 11.89 10.82
CA VAL A 279 -17.20 10.83 9.90
C VAL A 279 -16.36 11.45 8.79
N ASN A 280 -15.09 11.09 8.77
CA ASN A 280 -14.08 11.39 7.76
C ASN A 280 -13.39 10.09 7.37
N LEU A 281 -13.19 9.83 6.08
CA LEU A 281 -12.53 8.61 5.59
C LEU A 281 -11.01 8.81 5.59
N ASP A 282 -10.30 7.94 6.32
CA ASP A 282 -8.87 8.07 6.60
C ASP A 282 -8.03 6.93 5.97
N ALA A 283 -8.66 5.88 5.43
CA ALA A 283 -7.93 4.83 4.71
C ALA A 283 -8.86 4.17 3.69
N LEU A 284 -8.34 3.72 2.54
CA LEU A 284 -9.15 3.24 1.43
C LEU A 284 -8.46 2.08 0.70
N MET A 285 -9.25 1.10 0.28
CA MET A 285 -8.97 0.20 -0.83
C MET A 285 -10.26 0.04 -1.65
N VAL A 286 -10.16 -0.02 -2.98
CA VAL A 286 -11.26 -0.12 -3.93
C VAL A 286 -11.11 -1.35 -4.82
N LEU A 287 -12.21 -2.06 -4.99
CA LEU A 287 -12.41 -3.06 -6.03
C LEU A 287 -13.53 -2.63 -6.95
N ASP A 288 -13.16 -2.03 -8.08
CA ASP A 288 -13.99 -1.53 -9.18
C ASP A 288 -13.47 -2.15 -10.50
N VAL A 289 -13.99 -3.35 -10.77
CA VAL A 289 -13.45 -4.21 -11.83
C VAL A 289 -14.30 -4.20 -13.08
N MET A 290 -15.56 -3.78 -12.95
CA MET A 290 -16.56 -3.82 -14.00
C MET A 290 -17.20 -2.43 -14.14
N GLY A 291 -18.01 -2.24 -15.18
CA GLY A 291 -18.89 -1.09 -15.17
C GLY A 291 -18.24 0.25 -15.48
N ARG A 292 -18.71 1.25 -14.73
CA ARG A 292 -18.38 2.65 -14.90
C ARG A 292 -17.37 3.04 -13.81
N PRO A 293 -16.10 3.27 -14.18
CA PRO A 293 -15.06 3.56 -13.18
C PRO A 293 -15.26 4.90 -12.45
N ASP A 294 -16.23 5.71 -12.92
CA ASP A 294 -16.55 7.01 -12.39
C ASP A 294 -17.61 6.98 -11.28
N ILE A 295 -18.27 5.85 -11.03
CA ILE A 295 -19.33 5.76 -10.00
C ILE A 295 -19.30 4.45 -9.25
N PHE A 296 -19.65 4.49 -7.96
CA PHE A 296 -19.84 3.28 -7.18
C PHE A 296 -21.18 2.62 -7.53
N ASP A 297 -21.18 1.52 -8.29
CA ASP A 297 -22.42 0.83 -8.65
C ASP A 297 -22.37 -0.70 -8.65
N PHE A 298 -23.59 -1.25 -8.64
CA PHE A 298 -23.78 -2.65 -8.90
C PHE A 298 -23.76 -2.84 -10.41
N ASP A 299 -22.73 -3.49 -10.90
CA ASP A 299 -22.71 -3.90 -12.29
C ASP A 299 -23.64 -5.06 -12.56
N PRO A 300 -24.73 -4.85 -13.33
CA PRO A 300 -25.53 -5.97 -13.76
C PRO A 300 -24.67 -6.89 -14.63
N ILE A 301 -24.62 -8.17 -14.23
CA ILE A 301 -23.92 -9.26 -14.93
C ILE A 301 -24.17 -9.14 -16.44
N GLY A 302 -23.13 -8.72 -17.15
CA GLY A 302 -23.17 -8.50 -18.58
C GLY A 302 -22.61 -7.13 -18.91
N ASN A 303 -21.33 -7.11 -19.26
CA ASN A 303 -20.79 -6.06 -20.10
C ASN A 303 -21.83 -5.76 -21.19
N PRO A 304 -22.41 -4.55 -21.26
CA PRO A 304 -23.44 -4.25 -22.26
C PRO A 304 -22.94 -4.44 -23.69
N ASN A 305 -21.61 -4.46 -23.87
CA ASN A 305 -20.93 -4.67 -25.14
C ASN A 305 -20.45 -6.13 -25.36
N GLY A 306 -20.57 -7.02 -24.36
CA GLY A 306 -20.14 -8.42 -24.45
C GLY A 306 -18.63 -8.63 -24.57
N GLU A 307 -17.81 -7.63 -24.25
CA GLU A 307 -16.35 -7.79 -24.22
C GLU A 307 -15.93 -8.59 -22.98
N GLU A 308 -14.95 -9.46 -23.19
CA GLU A 308 -14.28 -10.23 -22.15
C GLU A 308 -13.65 -9.30 -21.11
N ILE A 309 -14.01 -9.49 -19.85
CA ILE A 309 -13.50 -8.68 -18.75
C ILE A 309 -12.16 -9.25 -18.31
N LYS A 310 -11.16 -8.37 -18.27
CA LYS A 310 -9.78 -8.71 -17.95
C LYS A 310 -9.29 -7.86 -16.77
N ASP A 311 -8.52 -8.48 -15.86
CA ASP A 311 -7.85 -7.78 -14.76
C ASP A 311 -6.72 -6.85 -15.27
N GLN A 312 -6.00 -6.16 -14.37
CA GLN A 312 -4.86 -5.31 -14.75
C GLN A 312 -3.75 -6.05 -15.50
N ASN A 313 -3.70 -7.38 -15.38
CA ASN A 313 -2.73 -8.24 -16.06
C ASN A 313 -3.24 -8.77 -17.41
N GLY A 314 -4.46 -8.39 -17.82
CA GLY A 314 -5.07 -8.87 -19.06
C GLY A 314 -5.64 -10.29 -18.96
N GLN A 315 -5.73 -10.88 -17.76
CA GLN A 315 -6.28 -12.21 -17.52
C GLN A 315 -7.81 -12.16 -17.41
N LEU A 316 -8.48 -13.14 -18.02
CA LEU A 316 -9.93 -13.29 -17.93
C LEU A 316 -10.37 -13.53 -16.49
N ILE A 317 -11.33 -12.73 -16.03
CA ILE A 317 -11.91 -12.89 -14.70
C ILE A 317 -13.11 -13.83 -14.80
N GLU A 318 -12.99 -15.03 -14.23
CA GLU A 318 -14.14 -15.94 -14.08
C GLU A 318 -15.11 -15.36 -13.06
N MET A 319 -16.36 -15.09 -13.48
CA MET A 319 -17.38 -14.47 -12.62
C MET A 319 -17.90 -15.46 -11.56
N GLY A 320 -17.30 -15.46 -10.37
CA GLY A 320 -17.91 -16.00 -9.15
C GLY A 320 -19.01 -15.07 -8.61
N ASP A 321 -19.81 -15.55 -7.65
CA ASP A 321 -20.89 -14.76 -7.02
C ASP A 321 -20.37 -13.54 -6.24
N GLU A 322 -19.09 -13.54 -5.88
CA GLU A 322 -18.36 -12.44 -5.24
C GLU A 322 -17.94 -11.31 -6.21
N ASN A 323 -18.24 -11.45 -7.51
CA ASN A 323 -17.89 -10.47 -8.55
C ASN A 323 -19.10 -9.63 -8.99
N LYS A 324 -19.99 -9.23 -8.08
CA LYS A 324 -21.22 -8.51 -8.47
C LYS A 324 -21.24 -7.08 -7.94
N GLY A 325 -20.34 -6.25 -8.46
CA GLY A 325 -20.30 -4.81 -8.22
C GLY A 325 -19.10 -4.37 -7.38
N ASP A 326 -19.03 -3.06 -7.22
CA ASP A 326 -17.93 -2.40 -6.54
C ASP A 326 -17.88 -2.74 -5.05
N SER A 327 -16.69 -2.68 -4.47
CA SER A 327 -16.49 -2.92 -3.05
C SER A 327 -15.37 -2.02 -2.53
N LEU A 328 -15.54 -1.50 -1.32
CA LEU A 328 -14.54 -0.70 -0.61
C LEU A 328 -14.12 -1.40 0.68
N ILE A 329 -12.84 -1.32 1.03
CA ILE A 329 -12.39 -1.44 2.42
C ILE A 329 -12.00 -0.02 2.85
N PHE A 330 -12.41 0.42 4.03
CA PHE A 330 -12.04 1.75 4.50
C PHE A 330 -11.92 1.84 6.01
N SER A 331 -11.16 2.83 6.48
CA SER A 331 -11.18 3.32 7.86
C SER A 331 -11.84 4.70 7.92
N ILE A 332 -12.21 5.13 9.12
CA ILE A 332 -12.64 6.51 9.39
C ILE A 332 -11.82 7.10 10.53
N ARG A 333 -11.73 8.43 10.60
CA ARG A 333 -11.12 9.13 11.73
C ARG A 333 -11.72 8.76 13.08
N GLN A 334 -10.93 8.90 14.13
CA GLN A 334 -11.39 8.77 15.51
C GLN A 334 -12.57 9.68 15.86
N ILE A 335 -13.64 9.05 16.38
CA ILE A 335 -14.81 9.75 16.89
C ILE A 335 -14.96 9.46 18.37
N ILE A 336 -14.88 10.50 19.17
CA ILE A 336 -14.97 10.44 20.62
C ILE A 336 -16.42 10.57 21.06
N ASP A 337 -16.89 9.68 21.93
CA ASP A 337 -18.14 9.86 22.66
C ASP A 337 -17.92 9.81 24.19
N PRO A 338 -17.99 10.96 24.87
CA PRO A 338 -17.89 11.01 26.33
C PRO A 338 -18.98 10.22 27.08
N ALA A 339 -20.07 9.87 26.40
CA ALA A 339 -21.14 9.05 26.98
C ALA A 339 -20.83 7.55 26.91
N ASP A 340 -19.93 7.12 26.02
CA ASP A 340 -19.48 5.73 25.96
C ASP A 340 -18.56 5.41 27.16
N ALA A 341 -18.65 4.17 27.65
CA ALA A 341 -17.86 3.69 28.77
C ALA A 341 -16.36 3.63 28.44
N ASP A 342 -16.02 3.33 27.18
CA ASP A 342 -14.65 3.31 26.69
C ASP A 342 -14.18 4.65 26.10
N GLY A 343 -15.08 5.61 25.93
CA GLY A 343 -14.80 6.96 25.46
C GLY A 343 -14.80 7.13 23.94
N TYR A 344 -15.00 6.07 23.16
CA TYR A 344 -14.98 6.11 21.70
C TYR A 344 -16.35 5.72 21.15
N TYR A 345 -16.83 6.44 20.14
CA TYR A 345 -17.85 5.91 19.24
C TYR A 345 -17.19 5.06 18.14
N ALA A 346 -16.07 5.54 17.60
CA ALA A 346 -15.20 4.83 16.67
C ALA A 346 -13.74 5.10 17.07
N THR A 347 -12.92 4.07 17.13
CA THR A 347 -11.51 4.16 17.52
C THR A 347 -10.59 4.55 16.37
N GLY A 348 -11.12 4.61 15.15
CA GLY A 348 -10.39 4.89 13.93
C GLY A 348 -9.48 3.75 13.45
N SER A 349 -9.53 2.63 14.15
CA SER A 349 -8.88 1.38 13.77
C SER A 349 -9.85 0.34 13.24
N GLU A 350 -11.15 0.66 13.15
CA GLU A 350 -12.12 -0.23 12.53
C GLU A 350 -11.96 -0.24 11.01
N LEU A 351 -11.92 -1.43 10.41
CA LEU A 351 -11.91 -1.57 8.95
C LEU A 351 -13.27 -2.05 8.47
N PHE A 352 -13.96 -1.18 7.74
CA PHE A 352 -15.28 -1.41 7.18
C PHE A 352 -15.15 -1.97 5.77
N VAL A 353 -16.01 -2.91 5.43
CA VAL A 353 -16.18 -3.42 4.07
C VAL A 353 -17.58 -3.01 3.61
N LEU A 354 -17.66 -2.28 2.50
CA LEU A 354 -18.92 -1.83 1.89
C LEU A 354 -19.00 -2.34 0.46
N ASP A 355 -20.05 -3.08 0.12
CA ASP A 355 -20.33 -3.50 -1.25
C ASP A 355 -21.39 -2.62 -1.95
N ALA A 356 -21.42 -2.67 -3.28
CA ALA A 356 -22.35 -1.92 -4.11
C ALA A 356 -23.83 -2.28 -3.92
N LEU A 357 -24.13 -3.39 -3.25
CA LEU A 357 -25.49 -3.75 -2.84
C LEU A 357 -25.89 -3.12 -1.50
N GLY A 358 -24.98 -2.38 -0.86
CA GLY A 358 -25.14 -1.78 0.46
C GLY A 358 -24.94 -2.76 1.60
N GLY A 359 -24.35 -3.93 1.34
CA GLY A 359 -23.87 -4.83 2.38
C GLY A 359 -22.67 -4.22 3.10
N VAL A 360 -22.70 -4.28 4.43
CA VAL A 360 -21.65 -3.72 5.29
C VAL A 360 -21.21 -4.77 6.31
N SER A 361 -19.90 -4.92 6.48
CA SER A 361 -19.29 -5.76 7.52
C SER A 361 -17.98 -5.15 8.01
N PHE A 362 -17.43 -5.66 9.11
CA PHE A 362 -16.02 -5.44 9.41
C PHE A 362 -15.15 -6.37 8.54
N LEU A 363 -13.90 -5.98 8.30
CA LEU A 363 -12.92 -6.86 7.65
C LEU A 363 -12.58 -8.02 8.61
N ASP A 364 -12.67 -9.25 8.10
CA ASP A 364 -12.18 -10.46 8.78
C ASP A 364 -10.78 -10.76 8.22
N HIS A 365 -9.75 -10.42 9.00
CA HIS A 365 -8.36 -10.52 8.60
C HIS A 365 -7.47 -10.76 9.83
N GLY A 366 -6.33 -11.42 9.63
CA GLY A 366 -5.40 -11.71 10.73
C GLY A 366 -6.01 -12.65 11.77
N GLY A 367 -7.01 -13.46 11.39
CA GLY A 367 -7.73 -14.35 12.29
C GLY A 367 -8.68 -13.64 13.29
N HIS A 368 -9.08 -12.40 13.03
CA HIS A 368 -10.07 -11.66 13.82
C HIS A 368 -10.87 -10.66 12.96
N LEU A 369 -11.92 -10.09 13.57
CA LEU A 369 -12.61 -8.94 13.00
C LEU A 369 -11.89 -7.66 13.37
N TRP A 370 -11.69 -6.78 12.39
CA TRP A 370 -11.22 -5.40 12.59
C TRP A 370 -12.37 -4.51 13.07
N ASP A 371 -12.89 -4.84 14.26
CA ASP A 371 -13.98 -4.12 14.91
C ASP A 371 -13.50 -3.27 16.11
N HIS A 372 -14.44 -2.52 16.68
CA HIS A 372 -14.19 -1.65 17.84
C HIS A 372 -13.63 -2.41 19.06
N SER A 373 -14.05 -3.67 19.25
CA SER A 373 -13.57 -4.47 20.39
C SER A 373 -12.12 -4.89 20.20
N TYR A 374 -11.75 -5.32 19.00
CA TYR A 374 -10.38 -5.66 18.63
C TYR A 374 -9.44 -4.45 18.78
N ALA A 375 -9.83 -3.30 18.24
CA ALA A 375 -9.04 -2.08 18.34
C ALA A 375 -8.73 -1.71 19.80
N LEU A 376 -9.73 -1.79 20.68
CA LEU A 376 -9.57 -1.54 22.10
C LEU A 376 -8.75 -2.60 22.83
N SER A 377 -8.76 -3.87 22.43
CA SER A 377 -7.99 -4.91 23.14
C SER A 377 -6.56 -5.02 22.63
N GLU A 378 -6.34 -4.89 21.33
CA GLU A 378 -5.07 -5.24 20.70
C GLU A 378 -4.28 -4.03 20.16
N LEU A 379 -4.95 -2.94 19.77
CA LEU A 379 -4.32 -1.80 19.06
C LEU A 379 -4.10 -0.55 19.93
N ARG A 380 -4.23 -0.65 21.25
CA ARG A 380 -3.89 0.46 22.14
C ARG A 380 -2.38 0.66 22.21
N ALA A 381 -1.91 1.88 21.98
CA ALA A 381 -0.53 2.25 22.28
C ALA A 381 -0.31 2.20 23.80
N VAL A 382 0.67 1.41 24.27
CA VAL A 382 0.93 1.21 25.71
C VAL A 382 2.00 2.16 26.25
N SER A 383 3.03 2.42 25.45
CA SER A 383 4.10 3.34 25.83
C SER A 383 4.99 3.69 24.65
N TYR A 384 5.37 4.95 24.57
CA TYR A 384 6.53 5.39 23.80
C TYR A 384 7.31 6.42 24.64
N GLU A 385 8.64 6.39 24.59
CA GLU A 385 9.54 7.31 25.33
C GLU A 385 9.29 7.45 26.85
N GLY A 386 8.66 6.46 27.49
CA GLY A 386 8.37 6.49 28.92
C GLY A 386 7.17 7.37 29.32
N GLN A 387 6.41 7.87 28.35
CA GLN A 387 5.07 8.42 28.61
C GLN A 387 4.05 7.29 28.58
N GLN A 388 3.16 7.25 29.58
CA GLN A 388 1.97 6.42 29.50
C GLN A 388 0.97 7.12 28.60
N THR A 389 0.75 6.56 27.42
CA THR A 389 -0.34 6.93 26.53
C THR A 389 -1.64 6.53 27.20
N GLN A 390 -2.48 7.50 27.56
CA GLN A 390 -3.75 7.21 28.22
C GLN A 390 -4.68 6.57 27.20
N TYR A 391 -4.88 5.25 27.29
CA TYR A 391 -5.82 4.45 26.48
C TYR A 391 -5.92 4.83 24.99
N ALA A 392 -4.85 5.35 24.40
CA ALA A 392 -4.84 5.81 23.03
C ALA A 392 -4.85 4.59 22.11
N VAL A 393 -5.78 4.58 21.15
CA VAL A 393 -5.81 3.61 20.06
C VAL A 393 -5.17 4.29 18.85
N ILE A 394 -4.46 3.53 18.02
CA ILE A 394 -3.98 4.07 16.74
C ILE A 394 -5.17 4.45 15.84
N ASP A 395 -4.99 5.42 14.97
CA ASP A 395 -5.98 5.83 13.97
C ASP A 395 -5.43 5.44 12.61
N ILE A 396 -6.09 4.57 11.86
CA ILE A 396 -5.54 3.97 10.64
C ILE A 396 -5.71 4.97 9.49
N ASN A 397 -4.57 5.34 8.89
CA ASN A 397 -4.46 6.41 7.89
C ASN A 397 -4.09 5.88 6.48
N GLY A 398 -4.03 4.56 6.31
CA GLY A 398 -3.67 3.96 5.04
C GLY A 398 -3.70 2.46 5.16
N ILE A 399 -4.19 1.78 4.14
CA ILE A 399 -4.30 0.33 4.08
C ILE A 399 -3.99 -0.14 2.68
N GLU A 400 -3.34 -1.28 2.56
CA GLU A 400 -3.14 -1.96 1.29
C GLU A 400 -2.86 -3.46 1.54
N ALA A 401 -2.85 -4.29 0.51
CA ALA A 401 -2.53 -5.71 0.63
C ALA A 401 -1.12 -6.02 0.10
N ILE A 402 -0.39 -6.92 0.77
CA ILE A 402 0.87 -7.45 0.27
C ILE A 402 0.86 -8.97 0.27
N GLY A 403 1.50 -9.54 -0.73
CA GLY A 403 1.62 -10.99 -0.90
C GLY A 403 3.06 -11.45 -0.95
N GLU A 404 3.22 -12.70 -1.36
CA GLU A 404 4.53 -13.27 -1.58
C GLU A 404 5.01 -13.00 -2.99
N LYS A 405 6.33 -13.12 -3.17
CA LYS A 405 6.93 -13.16 -4.49
C LYS A 405 6.47 -14.42 -5.18
N VAL A 406 5.82 -14.29 -6.34
CA VAL A 406 5.90 -15.38 -7.31
C VAL A 406 7.37 -15.46 -7.67
N GLU A 407 8.06 -16.51 -7.24
CA GLU A 407 9.09 -17.02 -8.13
C GLU A 407 8.32 -17.43 -9.37
N ALA A 408 8.24 -16.52 -10.36
CA ALA A 408 7.59 -16.79 -11.63
C ALA A 408 8.01 -18.21 -12.01
N PRO A 409 7.06 -19.14 -12.21
CA PRO A 409 7.42 -20.52 -12.51
C PRO A 409 8.45 -20.43 -13.62
N PRO A 410 9.64 -21.03 -13.43
CA PRO A 410 10.80 -20.73 -14.24
C PRO A 410 10.37 -20.71 -15.70
N VAL A 411 10.53 -19.54 -16.34
CA VAL A 411 10.01 -19.32 -17.68
C VAL A 411 10.88 -20.16 -18.60
N PHE A 412 10.45 -21.40 -18.86
CA PHE A 412 11.13 -22.25 -19.81
C PHE A 412 10.72 -21.77 -21.20
N CYS A 413 11.67 -21.32 -22.02
CA CYS A 413 11.33 -21.21 -23.43
C CYS A 413 11.07 -22.61 -23.99
N PRO A 414 10.21 -22.71 -25.02
CA PRO A 414 10.09 -23.95 -25.76
C PRO A 414 11.48 -24.44 -26.18
N GLY A 415 11.87 -25.63 -25.72
CA GLY A 415 13.18 -26.23 -26.02
C GLY A 415 14.19 -26.26 -24.87
N ASP A 416 13.97 -25.49 -23.80
CA ASP A 416 14.75 -25.56 -22.57
C ASP A 416 14.21 -26.72 -21.73
N PHE A 417 14.76 -27.91 -21.93
CA PHE A 417 14.30 -29.15 -21.32
C PHE A 417 14.95 -29.40 -19.96
N ASN A 418 16.16 -28.90 -19.74
CA ASN A 418 16.87 -29.08 -18.47
C ASN A 418 16.48 -28.01 -17.43
N GLY A 419 15.83 -26.92 -17.85
CA GLY A 419 15.33 -25.83 -17.02
C GLY A 419 16.40 -24.84 -16.58
N ASP A 420 17.51 -24.72 -17.30
CA ASP A 420 18.61 -23.80 -16.96
C ASP A 420 18.42 -22.37 -17.52
N GLY A 421 17.33 -22.13 -18.24
CA GLY A 421 16.97 -20.83 -18.81
C GLY A 421 17.60 -20.56 -20.17
N MET A 422 18.28 -21.52 -20.79
CA MET A 422 18.86 -21.38 -22.12
C MET A 422 18.60 -22.63 -22.97
N VAL A 423 18.21 -22.45 -24.25
CA VAL A 423 18.05 -23.57 -25.19
C VAL A 423 19.39 -23.88 -25.86
N ASP A 424 20.09 -24.91 -25.41
CA ASP A 424 21.43 -25.20 -25.90
C ASP A 424 21.77 -26.70 -26.06
N ASN A 425 23.07 -27.02 -26.04
CA ASN A 425 23.55 -28.38 -26.18
C ASN A 425 23.20 -29.28 -24.97
N GLY A 426 23.01 -28.69 -23.78
CA GLY A 426 22.49 -29.36 -22.60
C GLY A 426 21.13 -29.99 -22.89
N ASP A 427 20.19 -29.23 -23.44
CA ASP A 427 18.86 -29.72 -23.81
C ASP A 427 18.92 -30.76 -24.92
N LEU A 428 19.78 -30.55 -25.93
CA LEU A 428 19.92 -31.50 -27.03
C LEU A 428 20.44 -32.85 -26.54
N ASN A 429 21.43 -32.83 -25.64
CA ASN A 429 21.95 -34.07 -25.05
C ASN A 429 20.89 -34.76 -24.19
N LEU A 430 20.10 -34.00 -23.43
CA LEU A 430 19.00 -34.54 -22.63
C LEU A 430 17.92 -35.17 -23.51
N LEU A 431 17.53 -34.51 -24.60
CA LEU A 431 16.58 -35.03 -25.58
C LEU A 431 17.11 -36.30 -26.26
N LEU A 432 18.34 -36.28 -26.78
CA LEU A 432 18.91 -37.43 -27.50
C LEU A 432 19.17 -38.61 -26.55
N GLY A 433 19.52 -38.34 -25.29
CA GLY A 433 19.68 -39.36 -24.26
C GLY A 433 18.39 -40.08 -23.89
N ASN A 434 17.24 -39.44 -24.13
CA ASN A 434 15.91 -39.97 -23.81
C ASN A 434 15.05 -40.27 -25.05
N TRP A 435 15.65 -40.34 -26.24
CA TRP A 435 14.90 -40.55 -27.49
C TRP A 435 14.06 -41.84 -27.48
N GLY A 436 12.76 -41.70 -27.74
CA GLY A 436 11.78 -42.79 -27.72
C GLY A 436 11.34 -43.23 -26.32
N ALA A 437 11.77 -42.54 -25.25
CA ALA A 437 11.28 -42.80 -23.90
C ALA A 437 9.79 -42.44 -23.79
N ALA A 438 9.01 -43.26 -23.07
CA ALA A 438 7.60 -43.02 -22.86
C ALA A 438 7.35 -41.90 -21.84
N VAL A 439 6.28 -41.13 -22.04
CA VAL A 439 5.79 -40.05 -21.17
C VAL A 439 4.27 -40.28 -20.98
N PRO A 440 3.73 -40.32 -19.75
CA PRO A 440 4.34 -40.02 -18.44
C PRO A 440 4.95 -41.26 -17.71
N PRO A 441 5.91 -41.06 -16.77
CA PRO A 441 6.46 -39.77 -16.31
C PRO A 441 7.54 -39.21 -17.25
N ALA A 442 7.85 -37.92 -17.12
CA ALA A 442 8.96 -37.30 -17.85
C ALA A 442 10.32 -37.95 -17.47
N PRO A 443 11.30 -38.00 -18.38
CA PRO A 443 12.60 -38.57 -18.09
C PRO A 443 13.37 -37.83 -16.99
N ALA A 444 14.30 -38.52 -16.32
CA ALA A 444 15.13 -37.91 -15.29
C ALA A 444 16.00 -36.78 -15.87
N GLY A 445 16.05 -35.64 -15.18
CA GLY A 445 16.76 -34.43 -15.64
C GLY A 445 15.91 -33.49 -16.50
N TRP A 446 14.66 -33.87 -16.83
CA TRP A 446 13.71 -33.03 -17.54
C TRP A 446 13.02 -32.05 -16.59
N GLY A 447 13.73 -30.97 -16.25
CA GLY A 447 13.29 -29.94 -15.32
C GLY A 447 12.51 -28.79 -15.95
N GLY A 448 12.57 -28.65 -17.28
CA GLY A 448 12.05 -27.50 -18.01
C GLY A 448 10.77 -27.74 -18.82
N TYR A 449 10.74 -27.23 -20.05
CA TYR A 449 9.63 -27.35 -21.00
C TYR A 449 9.25 -28.81 -21.24
N GLN A 450 8.04 -29.21 -20.85
CA GLN A 450 7.63 -30.62 -20.82
C GLN A 450 7.36 -31.19 -22.23
N PRO A 451 7.63 -32.50 -22.48
CA PRO A 451 7.24 -33.16 -23.73
C PRO A 451 5.72 -33.10 -23.93
N THR A 452 5.30 -32.95 -25.17
CA THR A 452 3.86 -32.81 -25.50
C THR A 452 3.23 -34.12 -25.97
N GLY A 453 4.06 -35.06 -26.44
CA GLY A 453 3.65 -36.37 -26.92
C GLY A 453 3.73 -37.49 -25.87
N PRO A 454 3.25 -38.70 -26.21
CA PRO A 454 3.37 -39.89 -25.36
C PRO A 454 4.80 -40.47 -25.34
N THR A 455 5.69 -39.96 -26.18
CA THR A 455 7.11 -40.32 -26.27
C THR A 455 7.95 -39.10 -26.56
N VAL A 456 9.21 -39.08 -26.10
CA VAL A 456 10.20 -38.09 -26.54
C VAL A 456 10.62 -38.39 -27.97
N ASP A 457 10.33 -37.51 -28.92
CA ASP A 457 10.60 -37.77 -30.33
C ASP A 457 10.95 -36.51 -31.15
N ASN A 458 10.57 -36.50 -32.43
CA ASN A 458 10.88 -35.43 -33.34
C ASN A 458 10.11 -34.14 -33.02
N ASP A 459 8.98 -34.23 -32.30
CA ASP A 459 8.22 -33.04 -31.90
C ASP A 459 9.04 -32.18 -30.93
N GLU A 460 9.64 -32.77 -29.91
CA GLU A 460 10.54 -32.04 -29.01
C GLU A 460 11.79 -31.53 -29.75
N LEU A 461 12.36 -32.30 -30.68
CA LEU A 461 13.54 -31.86 -31.45
C LEU A 461 13.23 -30.63 -32.30
N ASN A 462 12.05 -30.60 -32.93
CA ASN A 462 11.61 -29.45 -33.72
C ASN A 462 11.46 -28.20 -32.84
N VAL A 463 10.90 -28.35 -31.63
CA VAL A 463 10.76 -27.26 -30.66
C VAL A 463 12.13 -26.75 -30.23
N LEU A 464 13.06 -27.63 -29.86
CA LEU A 464 14.40 -27.27 -29.45
C LEU A 464 15.17 -26.56 -30.57
N LEU A 465 15.14 -27.08 -31.79
CA LEU A 465 15.86 -26.47 -32.93
C LEU A 465 15.26 -25.12 -33.33
N ALA A 466 13.93 -24.95 -33.20
CA ALA A 466 13.27 -23.69 -33.51
C ALA A 466 13.67 -22.55 -32.55
N ASN A 467 14.10 -22.89 -31.33
CA ASN A 467 14.43 -21.94 -30.28
C ASN A 467 15.92 -21.98 -29.89
N TRP A 468 16.78 -22.59 -30.71
CA TRP A 468 18.19 -22.76 -30.38
C TRP A 468 18.88 -21.43 -30.05
N GLY A 469 19.53 -21.37 -28.90
CA GLY A 469 20.23 -20.19 -28.38
C GLY A 469 19.33 -19.13 -27.74
N MET A 470 18.02 -19.40 -27.60
CA MET A 470 17.09 -18.53 -26.88
C MET A 470 17.39 -18.56 -25.37
N VAL A 471 17.27 -17.41 -24.71
CA VAL A 471 17.47 -17.24 -23.25
C VAL A 471 16.18 -16.70 -22.65
N CYS A 472 15.76 -17.29 -21.53
CA CYS A 472 14.40 -17.26 -21.02
C CYS A 472 14.41 -16.80 -19.56
N GLY A 473 14.51 -15.49 -19.37
CA GLY A 473 14.69 -14.91 -18.04
C GLY A 473 16.13 -15.08 -17.50
N PRO A 474 16.40 -14.54 -16.29
CA PRO A 474 17.69 -14.72 -15.63
C PRO A 474 17.81 -16.18 -15.19
N ALA A 475 18.67 -16.95 -15.87
CA ALA A 475 19.00 -18.32 -15.49
C ALA A 475 19.25 -18.43 -13.97
N PRO A 476 18.53 -19.30 -13.23
CA PRO A 476 18.71 -19.47 -11.79
C PRO A 476 20.17 -19.83 -11.49
N GLY A 477 20.93 -18.88 -10.93
CA GLY A 477 22.33 -19.08 -10.58
C GLY A 477 23.37 -18.52 -11.57
N MET A 478 22.97 -17.91 -12.67
CA MET A 478 23.86 -17.01 -13.42
C MET A 478 23.86 -15.64 -12.75
N THR A 479 24.47 -15.53 -11.57
CA THR A 479 24.99 -14.23 -11.11
C THR A 479 26.01 -13.82 -12.16
N GLY A 480 25.62 -12.94 -13.08
CA GLY A 480 26.55 -12.39 -14.06
C GLY A 480 27.74 -11.84 -13.29
N ALA A 481 28.87 -12.54 -13.35
CA ALA A 481 30.10 -12.04 -12.78
C ALA A 481 30.35 -10.73 -13.50
N ALA A 482 30.14 -9.60 -12.81
CA ALA A 482 30.28 -8.28 -13.39
C ALA A 482 31.64 -8.22 -14.07
N ILE A 483 31.65 -8.28 -15.40
CA ILE A 483 32.87 -8.15 -16.17
C ILE A 483 33.27 -6.70 -15.95
N PRO A 484 34.40 -6.42 -15.25
CA PRO A 484 34.79 -5.05 -14.99
C PRO A 484 34.90 -4.35 -16.33
N GLU A 485 34.07 -3.34 -16.56
CA GLU A 485 34.14 -2.60 -17.79
C GLU A 485 35.53 -1.94 -17.89
N PRO A 486 36.05 -1.72 -19.10
CA PRO A 486 37.33 -1.02 -19.27
C PRO A 486 37.39 0.31 -18.53
N ALA A 487 36.23 0.96 -18.33
CA ALA A 487 36.08 2.21 -17.60
C ALA A 487 36.36 2.09 -16.09
N THR A 488 36.07 0.95 -15.45
CA THR A 488 36.32 0.75 -14.03
C THR A 488 37.82 0.76 -13.71
N LEU A 489 38.63 0.27 -14.65
CA LEU A 489 40.09 0.31 -14.56
C LEU A 489 40.65 1.74 -14.77
N VAL A 490 40.01 2.53 -15.63
CA VAL A 490 40.36 3.94 -15.84
C VAL A 490 40.02 4.79 -14.61
N LEU A 491 38.85 4.59 -14.00
CA LEU A 491 38.45 5.27 -12.76
C LEU A 491 39.33 4.86 -11.58
N ALA A 492 39.71 3.59 -11.46
CA ALA A 492 40.66 3.14 -10.44
C ALA A 492 42.05 3.79 -10.63
N LEU A 493 42.53 3.94 -11.87
CA LEU A 493 43.80 4.63 -12.15
C LEU A 493 43.71 6.14 -11.86
N LEU A 494 42.58 6.78 -12.16
CA LEU A 494 42.34 8.19 -11.84
C LEU A 494 42.21 8.44 -10.33
N ALA A 495 41.65 7.51 -9.57
CA ALA A 495 41.54 7.62 -8.12
C ALA A 495 42.91 7.48 -7.40
N VAL A 496 43.82 6.65 -7.93
CA VAL A 496 45.14 6.42 -7.33
C VAL A 496 46.16 7.47 -7.74
N GLY A 497 46.03 8.08 -8.92
CA GLY A 497 46.94 9.12 -9.44
C GLY A 497 47.21 10.29 -8.47
N PRO A 498 46.18 10.92 -7.87
CA PRO A 498 46.34 12.01 -6.91
C PRO A 498 47.05 11.59 -5.61
N LEU A 499 46.86 10.33 -5.17
CA LEU A 499 47.47 9.81 -3.94
C LEU A 499 48.97 9.54 -4.11
N ALA A 500 49.42 9.17 -5.31
CA ALA A 500 50.83 9.02 -5.63
C ALA A 500 51.57 10.37 -5.80
N ALA A 501 50.87 11.41 -6.28
CA ALA A 501 51.45 12.74 -6.46
C ALA A 501 51.68 13.50 -5.13
N ARG A 502 50.95 13.15 -4.05
CA ARG A 502 51.03 13.82 -2.75
C ARG A 502 52.23 13.40 -1.88
N ARG A 503 53.10 12.51 -2.37
CA ARG A 503 54.28 11.98 -1.66
C ARG A 503 55.64 12.51 -2.16
N ARG A 504 55.68 13.61 -2.91
CA ARG A 504 56.93 14.28 -3.29
C ARG A 504 57.06 15.65 -2.64
#